data_AF-A0A6V7EMB4-F1
#
_entry.id   AF-A0A6V7EMB4-F1
#
_cell.length_a   1.000
_cell.length_b   1.000
_cell.length_c   1.000
_cell.angle_alpha   90.00
_cell.angle_beta   90.00
_cell.angle_gamma   90.00
#
_symmetry.space_group_name_H-M   'P 1'
#
loop_
_entity.id
_entity.type
_entity.pdbx_description
1 polymer ?
#
loop_
_entity_poly.entity_id
_entity_poly.type
_entity_poly.pdbx_seq_one_letter_code
_entity_poly.pdbx_strand_id
1 'polypeptide(L)'
;MKALIAVAISALSGVAMAGDVPPGYAGVGGMTLQEIDPAIYAYHYDHGFVGEDAMGWDPALQFAWSRIAAAKVCGQQPVEQEAIVAKLVAQYGQDAVVHQINGIEFHEVQMRASSAFCTATRGAEAVAVVPAFATGDFSTATAYAAAAAAGTVLVAATEEQPASQTQGDALIASSADWALQLPLHASMRVGSNGLPNGDEMLRVVRRGHTGAVVGLQIATSLFARGIAVSSFGKGQLKGEKMEAVGNPGYQLQRDAVNARLKSYFTGHPAALPVDPFPLQVLMSDWLLVYQSLADTTSPYELRYAVTIGGERSGLLKRKASPVNLDCAPTPRTASLEQWEANDYALVKEAARAYSEECAAKFAEQLPQWFPDREAVAASN
;
A
#
# COMPACT_ATOMS: atom_id res chain seq x y z
N MET A 1 -30.76 -5.10 -44.63
CA MET A 1 -29.51 -4.42 -45.03
C MET A 1 -28.78 -3.99 -43.77
N LYS A 2 -27.71 -4.70 -43.40
CA LYS A 2 -26.87 -4.40 -42.24
C LYS A 2 -25.79 -3.41 -42.68
N ALA A 3 -25.79 -2.20 -42.12
CA ALA A 3 -24.71 -1.24 -42.32
C ALA A 3 -23.57 -1.60 -41.37
N LEU A 4 -22.47 -2.10 -41.93
CA LEU A 4 -21.19 -2.26 -41.26
C LEU A 4 -20.53 -0.87 -41.22
N ILE A 5 -20.42 -0.28 -40.03
CA ILE A 5 -19.58 0.89 -39.81
C ILE A 5 -18.15 0.37 -39.68
N ALA A 6 -17.35 0.61 -40.72
CA ALA A 6 -15.92 0.35 -40.71
C ALA A 6 -15.22 1.48 -39.94
N VAL A 7 -14.55 1.15 -38.84
CA VAL A 7 -13.60 2.05 -38.19
C VAL A 7 -12.30 1.99 -38.99
N ALA A 8 -11.94 3.09 -39.62
CA ALA A 8 -10.67 3.24 -40.32
C ALA A 8 -9.54 3.40 -39.28
N ILE A 9 -8.70 2.37 -39.13
CA ILE A 9 -7.45 2.44 -38.37
C ILE A 9 -6.39 2.96 -39.33
N SER A 10 -6.09 4.26 -39.25
CA SER A 10 -4.92 4.83 -39.91
C SER A 10 -3.67 4.34 -39.17
N ALA A 11 -2.94 3.41 -39.80
CA ALA A 11 -1.64 2.95 -39.35
C ALA A 11 -0.59 4.05 -39.59
N LEU A 12 -0.33 4.87 -38.59
CA LEU A 12 0.94 5.57 -38.45
C LEU A 12 1.89 4.63 -37.71
N SER A 13 2.85 4.06 -38.44
CA SER A 13 3.95 3.27 -37.89
C SER A 13 4.91 4.18 -37.13
N GLY A 14 4.51 4.59 -35.93
CA GLY A 14 5.40 5.03 -34.87
C GLY A 14 5.13 4.09 -33.71
N VAL A 15 6.06 3.19 -33.42
CA VAL A 15 6.05 2.48 -32.13
C VAL A 15 6.40 3.53 -31.09
N ALA A 16 5.37 4.23 -30.59
CA ALA A 16 5.48 4.98 -29.36
C ALA A 16 5.66 3.93 -28.26
N MET A 17 6.84 3.94 -27.63
CA MET A 17 7.05 3.20 -26.39
C MET A 17 5.97 3.67 -25.40
N ALA A 18 5.34 2.73 -24.70
CA ALA A 18 4.43 3.01 -23.60
C ALA A 18 5.05 4.11 -22.72
N GLY A 19 4.26 5.10 -22.29
CA GLY A 19 4.76 6.16 -21.41
C GLY A 19 5.50 5.52 -20.26
N ASP A 20 6.78 5.88 -20.08
CA ASP A 20 7.69 5.16 -19.22
C ASP A 20 7.07 5.00 -17.81
N VAL A 21 7.07 3.75 -17.32
CA VAL A 21 6.70 3.42 -15.94
C VAL A 21 7.40 4.43 -15.02
N PRO A 22 6.68 5.15 -14.13
CA PRO A 22 7.27 6.16 -13.28
C PRO A 22 8.56 5.64 -12.62
N PRO A 23 9.65 6.42 -12.63
CA PRO A 23 10.91 5.97 -12.03
C PRO A 23 10.69 5.51 -10.59
N GLY A 24 11.06 4.25 -10.29
CA GLY A 24 10.84 3.65 -8.97
C GLY A 24 9.53 2.88 -8.80
N TYR A 25 8.61 2.92 -9.77
CA TYR A 25 7.35 2.20 -9.70
C TYR A 25 7.49 0.77 -10.22
N ALA A 26 7.42 -0.21 -9.31
CA ALA A 26 7.63 -1.63 -9.63
C ALA A 26 6.34 -2.42 -9.92
N GLY A 27 5.18 -1.76 -10.00
CA GLY A 27 3.90 -2.44 -10.17
C GLY A 27 3.27 -3.00 -8.89
N VAL A 28 3.85 -2.69 -7.71
CA VAL A 28 3.38 -3.16 -6.39
C VAL A 28 3.43 -2.04 -5.32
N GLY A 29 2.44 -2.01 -4.43
CA GLY A 29 2.19 -1.06 -3.35
C GLY A 29 1.58 0.29 -3.75
N GLY A 30 1.56 0.68 -5.03
CA GLY A 30 1.33 2.07 -5.45
C GLY A 30 -0.10 2.56 -5.23
N MET A 31 -1.07 1.89 -5.83
CA MET A 31 -2.48 2.29 -5.77
C MET A 31 -3.23 1.75 -4.54
N THR A 32 -2.60 0.87 -3.74
CA THR A 32 -3.14 0.38 -2.45
C THR A 32 -2.81 1.28 -1.25
N LEU A 33 -2.12 2.41 -1.48
CA LEU A 33 -1.76 3.40 -0.47
C LEU A 33 -2.87 4.45 -0.26
N GLN A 34 -2.95 5.01 0.95
CA GLN A 34 -3.75 6.22 1.18
C GLN A 34 -3.10 7.46 0.54
N GLU A 35 -1.77 7.57 0.63
CA GLU A 35 -0.98 8.61 -0.03
C GLU A 35 -0.25 8.01 -1.24
N ILE A 36 -0.79 8.25 -2.43
CA ILE A 36 -0.23 7.75 -3.69
C ILE A 36 0.67 8.84 -4.26
N ASP A 37 1.87 8.46 -4.72
CA ASP A 37 2.70 9.39 -5.47
C ASP A 37 1.94 9.90 -6.71
N PRO A 38 1.84 11.22 -6.94
CA PRO A 38 1.04 11.73 -8.03
C PRO A 38 1.45 11.23 -9.43
N ALA A 39 2.74 10.90 -9.63
CA ALA A 39 3.21 10.32 -10.90
C ALA A 39 2.76 8.86 -11.07
N ILE A 40 2.71 8.09 -9.97
CA ILE A 40 2.18 6.72 -9.97
C ILE A 40 0.68 6.74 -10.24
N TYR A 41 -0.07 7.62 -9.57
CA TYR A 41 -1.50 7.77 -9.84
C TYR A 41 -1.77 8.17 -11.29
N ALA A 42 -1.00 9.14 -11.81
CA ALA A 42 -1.08 9.56 -13.21
C ALA A 42 -0.80 8.41 -14.19
N TYR A 43 0.19 7.56 -13.90
CA TYR A 43 0.48 6.38 -14.70
C TYR A 43 -0.71 5.41 -14.74
N HIS A 44 -1.31 5.08 -13.60
CA HIS A 44 -2.49 4.20 -13.58
C HIS A 44 -3.73 4.82 -14.20
N TYR A 45 -3.89 6.13 -14.10
CA TYR A 45 -4.96 6.81 -14.82
C TYR A 45 -4.84 6.62 -16.34
N ASP A 46 -3.62 6.59 -16.87
CA ASP A 46 -3.34 6.48 -18.32
C ASP A 46 -3.21 5.04 -18.81
N HIS A 47 -2.76 4.11 -17.96
CA HIS A 47 -2.47 2.71 -18.34
C HIS A 47 -3.42 1.69 -17.72
N GLY A 48 -4.21 2.11 -16.73
CA GLY A 48 -5.27 1.33 -16.09
C GLY A 48 -4.99 0.91 -14.65
N PHE A 49 -6.10 0.60 -13.98
CA PHE A 49 -6.15 0.20 -12.57
C PHE A 49 -6.22 -1.32 -12.45
N VAL A 50 -5.20 -2.01 -12.96
CA VAL A 50 -5.10 -3.47 -13.01
C VAL A 50 -3.87 -3.97 -12.24
N GLY A 51 -3.85 -5.26 -11.92
CA GLY A 51 -2.72 -5.90 -11.24
C GLY A 51 -2.83 -5.87 -9.71
N GLU A 52 -1.76 -6.32 -9.05
CA GLU A 52 -1.67 -6.42 -7.58
C GLU A 52 -1.82 -5.05 -6.87
N ASP A 53 -1.67 -3.97 -7.65
CA ASP A 53 -1.80 -2.60 -7.18
C ASP A 53 -3.19 -2.01 -7.21
N ALA A 54 -4.14 -2.64 -7.90
CA ALA A 54 -5.53 -2.20 -7.85
C ALA A 54 -6.00 -2.07 -6.38
N MET A 55 -6.85 -1.09 -6.09
CA MET A 55 -7.43 -0.87 -4.76
C MET A 55 -8.37 -2.01 -4.26
N GLY A 56 -8.28 -3.21 -4.84
CA GLY A 56 -9.18 -4.33 -4.63
C GLY A 56 -10.55 -4.17 -5.31
N TRP A 57 -10.76 -3.07 -6.03
CA TRP A 57 -11.99 -2.78 -6.76
C TRP A 57 -11.90 -3.26 -8.21
N ASP A 58 -13.06 -3.54 -8.81
CA ASP A 58 -13.16 -3.88 -10.23
C ASP A 58 -12.43 -2.82 -11.10
N PRO A 59 -11.53 -3.21 -12.01
CA PRO A 59 -10.77 -2.25 -12.81
C PRO A 59 -11.62 -1.34 -13.72
N ALA A 60 -12.75 -1.84 -14.22
CA ALA A 60 -13.68 -1.02 -14.99
C ALA A 60 -14.43 -0.03 -14.09
N LEU A 61 -14.76 -0.43 -12.86
CA LEU A 61 -15.31 0.47 -11.85
C LEU A 61 -14.31 1.59 -11.47
N GLN A 62 -13.05 1.25 -11.22
CA GLN A 62 -11.99 2.24 -10.94
C GLN A 62 -11.77 3.19 -12.13
N PHE A 63 -11.79 2.66 -13.35
CA PHE A 63 -11.76 3.51 -14.54
C PHE A 63 -12.93 4.50 -14.55
N ALA A 64 -14.16 4.02 -14.35
CA ALA A 64 -15.34 4.87 -14.35
C ALA A 64 -15.27 5.97 -13.28
N TRP A 65 -14.92 5.61 -12.03
CA TRP A 65 -14.70 6.58 -10.95
C TRP A 65 -13.63 7.61 -11.30
N SER A 66 -12.49 7.17 -11.84
CA SER A 66 -11.41 8.07 -12.23
C SER A 66 -11.85 9.07 -13.31
N ARG A 67 -12.61 8.65 -14.32
CA ARG A 67 -13.03 9.53 -15.41
C ARG A 67 -14.12 10.52 -14.97
N ILE A 68 -15.02 10.10 -14.07
CA ILE A 68 -15.99 11.01 -13.45
C ILE A 68 -15.26 12.08 -12.63
N ALA A 69 -14.27 11.67 -11.82
CA ALA A 69 -13.44 12.59 -11.04
C ALA A 69 -12.66 13.56 -11.95
N ALA A 70 -12.01 13.07 -13.01
CA ALA A 70 -11.26 13.91 -13.94
C ALA A 70 -12.17 14.89 -14.71
N ALA A 71 -13.40 14.52 -15.04
CA ALA A 71 -14.33 15.43 -15.68
C ALA A 71 -14.68 16.62 -14.76
N LYS A 72 -14.78 16.37 -13.44
CA LYS A 72 -14.98 17.43 -12.42
C LYS A 72 -13.73 18.27 -12.19
N VAL A 73 -12.56 17.63 -12.05
CA VAL A 73 -11.30 18.31 -11.67
C VAL A 73 -10.67 19.02 -12.87
N CYS A 74 -10.61 18.35 -14.03
CA CYS A 74 -9.91 18.82 -15.22
C CYS A 74 -10.84 19.38 -16.29
N GLY A 75 -12.05 18.83 -16.44
CA GLY A 75 -13.01 19.23 -17.48
C GLY A 75 -13.72 20.56 -17.21
N GLN A 76 -13.72 21.03 -15.96
CA GLN A 76 -14.39 22.26 -15.51
C GLN A 76 -15.86 22.37 -15.96
N GLN A 77 -16.55 21.24 -16.17
CA GLN A 77 -17.96 21.16 -16.50
C GLN A 77 -18.75 20.54 -15.33
N PRO A 78 -20.01 20.94 -15.11
CA PRO A 78 -20.87 20.27 -14.15
C PRO A 78 -21.11 18.82 -14.59
N VAL A 79 -20.91 17.89 -13.65
CA VAL A 79 -21.18 16.47 -13.84
C VAL A 79 -22.40 16.11 -13.00
N GLU A 80 -23.42 15.51 -13.61
CA GLU A 80 -24.64 15.02 -12.95
C GLU A 80 -24.33 13.75 -12.12
N GLN A 81 -23.51 13.92 -11.08
CA GLN A 81 -22.90 12.84 -10.34
C GLN A 81 -23.93 11.94 -9.66
N GLU A 82 -25.01 12.50 -9.11
CA GLU A 82 -26.06 11.70 -8.44
C GLU A 82 -26.72 10.70 -9.39
N ALA A 83 -27.04 11.15 -10.61
CA ALA A 83 -27.63 10.28 -11.64
C ALA A 83 -26.65 9.18 -12.07
N ILE A 84 -25.37 9.51 -12.23
CA ILE A 84 -24.32 8.54 -12.60
C ILE A 84 -24.06 7.55 -11.45
N VAL A 85 -24.03 8.01 -10.20
CA VAL A 85 -23.87 7.14 -9.02
C VAL A 85 -25.01 6.13 -8.93
N ALA A 86 -26.25 6.52 -9.21
CA ALA A 86 -27.36 5.58 -9.28
C ALA A 86 -27.15 4.48 -10.36
N LYS A 87 -26.52 4.83 -11.49
CA LYS A 87 -26.16 3.85 -12.53
C LYS A 87 -25.01 2.94 -12.09
N LEU A 88 -24.02 3.48 -11.38
CA LEU A 88 -22.91 2.71 -10.80
C LEU A 88 -23.42 1.68 -9.80
N VAL A 89 -24.30 2.07 -8.88
CA VAL A 89 -24.95 1.16 -7.91
C VAL A 89 -25.68 0.03 -8.63
N ALA A 90 -26.44 0.37 -9.68
CA ALA A 90 -27.19 -0.63 -10.43
C ALA A 90 -26.29 -1.63 -11.19
N GLN A 91 -25.13 -1.18 -11.67
CA GLN A 91 -24.22 -2.00 -12.48
C GLN A 91 -23.21 -2.80 -11.64
N TYR A 92 -22.62 -2.18 -10.62
CA TYR A 92 -21.48 -2.72 -9.87
C TYR A 92 -21.82 -3.10 -8.42
N GLY A 93 -23.05 -2.86 -7.96
CA GLY A 93 -23.42 -3.04 -6.56
C GLY A 93 -22.77 -1.99 -5.65
N GLN A 94 -22.73 -2.23 -4.34
CA GLN A 94 -22.35 -1.23 -3.31
C GLN A 94 -23.35 -0.07 -3.17
N ASP A 95 -23.29 0.62 -2.05
CA ASP A 95 -24.14 1.79 -1.81
C ASP A 95 -23.56 3.06 -2.47
N ALA A 96 -24.42 4.08 -2.60
CA ALA A 96 -24.05 5.36 -3.21
C ALA A 96 -22.89 6.06 -2.48
N VAL A 97 -22.78 5.87 -1.16
CA VAL A 97 -21.73 6.50 -0.33
C VAL A 97 -20.38 5.87 -0.64
N VAL A 98 -20.30 4.56 -0.85
CA VAL A 98 -19.07 3.88 -1.28
C VAL A 98 -18.60 4.40 -2.64
N HIS A 99 -19.49 4.51 -3.64
CA HIS A 99 -19.10 5.05 -4.95
C HIS A 99 -18.64 6.51 -4.88
N GLN A 100 -19.21 7.29 -3.97
CA GLN A 100 -18.86 8.69 -3.82
C GLN A 100 -17.55 8.86 -3.05
N ILE A 101 -17.45 8.35 -1.83
CA ILE A 101 -16.32 8.61 -0.91
C ILE A 101 -15.10 7.75 -1.29
N ASN A 102 -15.28 6.44 -1.40
CA ASN A 102 -14.17 5.52 -1.66
C ASN A 102 -13.80 5.46 -3.14
N GLY A 103 -14.71 5.87 -4.02
CA GLY A 103 -14.51 5.93 -5.47
C GLY A 103 -14.16 7.33 -5.96
N ILE A 104 -15.19 8.08 -6.33
CA ILE A 104 -15.04 9.35 -7.07
C ILE A 104 -14.20 10.37 -6.28
N GLU A 105 -14.52 10.63 -5.02
CA GLU A 105 -13.83 11.63 -4.19
C GLU A 105 -12.38 11.22 -3.91
N PHE A 106 -12.11 9.93 -3.68
CA PHE A 106 -10.74 9.43 -3.59
C PHE A 106 -9.93 9.79 -4.83
N HIS A 107 -10.45 9.49 -6.02
CA HIS A 107 -9.79 9.83 -7.28
C HIS A 107 -9.63 11.35 -7.47
N GLU A 108 -10.60 12.17 -7.05
CA GLU A 108 -10.47 13.62 -7.08
C GLU A 108 -9.31 14.13 -6.20
N VAL A 109 -9.17 13.59 -5.00
CA VAL A 109 -8.08 13.97 -4.07
C VAL A 109 -6.72 13.68 -4.71
N GLN A 110 -6.54 12.50 -5.30
CA GLN A 110 -5.27 12.14 -5.95
C GLN A 110 -4.96 13.06 -7.15
N MET A 111 -5.98 13.43 -7.93
CA MET A 111 -5.81 14.36 -9.06
C MET A 111 -5.43 15.77 -8.60
N ARG A 112 -6.01 16.23 -7.50
CA ARG A 112 -5.72 17.56 -6.93
C ARG A 112 -4.37 17.63 -6.23
N ALA A 113 -3.78 16.49 -5.87
CA ALA A 113 -2.45 16.41 -5.27
C ALA A 113 -1.32 16.83 -6.24
N SER A 114 -1.59 16.92 -7.54
CA SER A 114 -0.65 17.46 -8.52
C SER A 114 -1.32 18.41 -9.51
N SER A 115 -0.83 19.64 -9.56
CA SER A 115 -1.26 20.62 -10.57
C SER A 115 -0.92 20.22 -12.01
N ALA A 116 0.02 19.27 -12.19
CA ALA A 116 0.41 18.74 -13.49
C ALA A 116 -0.46 17.56 -13.95
N PHE A 117 -1.39 17.07 -13.11
CA PHE A 117 -2.23 15.93 -13.47
C PHE A 117 -3.17 16.27 -14.64
N CYS A 118 -3.84 17.43 -14.60
CA CYS A 118 -4.80 17.80 -15.62
C CYS A 118 -4.11 18.26 -16.91
N THR A 119 -4.13 17.40 -17.92
CA THR A 119 -3.73 17.75 -19.29
C THR A 119 -4.97 17.93 -20.18
N ALA A 120 -4.81 18.59 -21.32
CA ALA A 120 -5.90 18.75 -22.29
C ALA A 120 -6.46 17.38 -22.73
N THR A 121 -5.58 16.39 -22.94
CA THR A 121 -5.96 15.02 -23.30
C THR A 121 -6.79 14.35 -22.21
N ARG A 122 -6.29 14.32 -20.97
CA ARG A 122 -7.00 13.66 -19.85
C ARG A 122 -8.37 14.32 -19.57
N GLY A 123 -8.44 15.64 -19.70
CA GLY A 123 -9.70 16.38 -19.58
C GLY A 123 -10.69 16.04 -20.69
N ALA A 124 -10.25 16.03 -21.95
CA ALA A 124 -11.10 15.71 -23.10
C ALA A 124 -11.62 14.25 -23.05
N GLU A 125 -10.75 13.29 -22.71
CA GLU A 125 -11.12 11.89 -22.55
C GLU A 125 -12.16 11.70 -21.44
N ALA A 126 -11.96 12.35 -20.29
CA ALA A 126 -12.88 12.27 -19.17
C ALA A 126 -14.25 12.84 -19.52
N VAL A 127 -14.30 14.00 -20.17
CA VAL A 127 -15.57 14.63 -20.59
C VAL A 127 -16.29 13.78 -21.65
N ALA A 128 -15.56 13.13 -22.55
CA ALA A 128 -16.16 12.33 -23.63
C ALA A 128 -16.95 11.11 -23.13
N VAL A 129 -16.56 10.50 -22.01
CA VAL A 129 -17.19 9.27 -21.51
C VAL A 129 -18.35 9.50 -20.53
N VAL A 130 -18.40 10.67 -19.88
CA VAL A 130 -19.44 11.00 -18.87
C VAL A 130 -20.87 10.89 -19.40
N PRO A 131 -21.21 11.35 -20.63
CA PRO A 131 -22.57 11.19 -21.15
C PRO A 131 -23.03 9.73 -21.27
N ALA A 132 -22.13 8.82 -21.66
CA ALA A 132 -22.43 7.40 -21.72
C ALA A 132 -22.71 6.83 -20.32
N PHE A 133 -21.89 7.17 -19.33
CA PHE A 133 -22.08 6.76 -17.94
C PHE A 133 -23.39 7.25 -17.34
N ALA A 134 -23.83 8.47 -17.69
CA ALA A 134 -25.13 9.00 -17.26
C ALA A 134 -26.32 8.17 -17.76
N THR A 135 -26.16 7.49 -18.90
CA THR A 135 -27.17 6.55 -19.42
C THR A 135 -27.03 5.12 -18.89
N GLY A 136 -25.94 4.85 -18.15
CA GLY A 136 -25.59 3.52 -17.64
C GLY A 136 -24.78 2.66 -18.61
N ASP A 137 -24.28 3.24 -19.71
CA ASP A 137 -23.38 2.55 -20.62
C ASP A 137 -21.93 2.65 -20.12
N PHE A 138 -21.43 1.58 -19.54
CA PHE A 138 -20.05 1.45 -19.06
C PHE A 138 -19.15 0.62 -20.00
N SER A 139 -19.57 0.38 -21.24
CA SER A 139 -18.83 -0.46 -22.20
C SER A 139 -17.40 0.02 -22.45
N THR A 140 -17.18 1.34 -22.51
CA THR A 140 -15.84 1.93 -22.61
C THR A 140 -14.96 1.58 -21.41
N ALA A 141 -15.52 1.57 -20.19
CA ALA A 141 -14.78 1.22 -18.98
C ALA A 141 -14.37 -0.26 -19.00
N THR A 142 -15.28 -1.15 -19.41
CA THR A 142 -14.99 -2.58 -19.57
C THR A 142 -13.94 -2.84 -20.65
N ALA A 143 -14.05 -2.18 -21.81
CA ALA A 143 -13.11 -2.33 -22.90
C ALA A 143 -11.71 -1.84 -22.52
N TYR A 144 -11.63 -0.71 -21.81
CA TYR A 144 -10.37 -0.17 -21.33
C TYR A 144 -9.72 -1.07 -20.27
N ALA A 145 -10.49 -1.57 -19.30
CA ALA A 145 -10.00 -2.53 -18.31
C ALA A 145 -9.45 -3.80 -18.96
N ALA A 146 -10.13 -4.33 -19.97
CA ALA A 146 -9.64 -5.48 -20.73
C ALA A 146 -8.34 -5.17 -21.50
N ALA A 147 -8.24 -4.00 -22.12
CA ALA A 147 -7.02 -3.56 -22.79
C ALA A 147 -5.85 -3.34 -21.81
N ALA A 148 -6.12 -2.80 -20.62
CA ALA A 148 -5.13 -2.60 -19.56
C ALA A 148 -4.60 -3.95 -19.06
N ALA A 149 -5.49 -4.91 -18.78
CA ALA A 149 -5.10 -6.26 -18.40
C ALA A 149 -4.29 -6.98 -19.49
N ALA A 150 -4.55 -6.67 -20.76
CA ALA A 150 -3.80 -7.19 -21.91
C ALA A 150 -2.50 -6.43 -22.20
N GLY A 151 -2.22 -5.31 -21.51
CA GLY A 151 -1.07 -4.44 -21.78
C GLY A 151 -1.13 -3.73 -23.13
N THR A 152 -2.34 -3.52 -23.70
CA THR A 152 -2.53 -2.96 -25.05
C THR A 152 -3.13 -1.55 -25.04
N VAL A 153 -3.09 -0.85 -23.90
CA VAL A 153 -3.57 0.53 -23.83
C VAL A 153 -2.62 1.44 -24.60
N LEU A 154 -3.15 2.17 -25.57
CA LEU A 154 -2.39 3.17 -26.33
C LEU A 154 -2.60 4.54 -25.67
N VAL A 155 -1.51 5.14 -25.19
CA VAL A 155 -1.50 6.52 -24.69
C VAL A 155 -1.07 7.42 -25.86
N ALA A 156 -1.86 8.47 -26.15
CA ALA A 156 -1.46 9.45 -27.15
C ALA A 156 -0.25 10.25 -26.65
N ALA A 157 0.85 10.25 -27.41
CA ALA A 157 2.04 11.03 -27.09
C ALA A 157 1.70 12.53 -27.04
N THR A 158 2.01 13.17 -25.92
CA THR A 158 1.92 14.62 -25.74
C THR A 158 2.92 15.30 -26.68
N GLU A 159 2.46 16.17 -27.59
CA GLU A 159 3.35 17.10 -28.31
C GLU A 159 4.01 18.05 -27.29
N GLU A 160 5.32 17.87 -27.08
CA GLU A 160 6.14 18.80 -26.31
C GLU A 160 6.26 20.14 -27.05
N GLN A 161 5.82 21.20 -26.39
CA GLN A 161 6.14 22.57 -26.78
C GLN A 161 7.57 22.90 -26.30
N PRO A 162 8.44 23.59 -27.08
CA PRO A 162 9.87 23.66 -26.79
C PRO A 162 10.17 24.48 -25.53
N ALA A 163 10.89 23.88 -24.58
CA ALA A 163 11.40 24.56 -23.40
C ALA A 163 12.65 25.40 -23.75
N SER A 164 12.60 26.70 -23.46
CA SER A 164 13.79 27.55 -23.39
C SER A 164 14.69 27.06 -22.25
N GLN A 165 15.92 26.72 -22.62
CA GLN A 165 17.00 26.38 -21.70
C GLN A 165 17.22 27.51 -20.68
N THR A 166 17.27 27.18 -19.39
CA THR A 166 18.07 27.94 -18.43
C THR A 166 18.64 26.94 -17.42
N GLN A 167 19.98 26.93 -17.36
CA GLN A 167 20.81 26.06 -16.54
C GLN A 167 20.42 26.09 -15.06
N GLY A 168 20.17 24.90 -14.51
CA GLY A 168 19.96 24.63 -13.09
C GLY A 168 20.04 23.14 -12.75
N ASP A 169 20.78 22.34 -13.53
CA ASP A 169 20.80 20.86 -13.47
C ASP A 169 21.65 20.25 -12.35
N ALA A 170 21.72 20.87 -11.16
CA ALA A 170 22.59 20.34 -10.08
C ALA A 170 21.91 20.07 -8.74
N LEU A 171 20.59 20.28 -8.57
CA LEU A 171 19.96 20.14 -7.25
C LEU A 171 18.61 19.41 -7.20
N ILE A 172 18.19 18.73 -8.27
CA ILE A 172 16.89 18.00 -8.31
C ILE A 172 17.04 16.47 -8.43
N ALA A 173 18.26 15.94 -8.49
CA ALA A 173 18.52 14.50 -8.36
C ALA A 173 18.79 14.16 -6.88
N SER A 174 17.77 13.96 -6.04
CA SER A 174 18.04 13.37 -4.70
C SER A 174 16.89 12.70 -3.93
N SER A 175 15.67 12.54 -4.45
CA SER A 175 14.61 11.84 -3.71
C SER A 175 14.08 10.54 -4.34
N ALA A 176 14.26 10.36 -5.66
CA ALA A 176 13.77 9.19 -6.40
C ALA A 176 14.76 8.01 -6.45
N ASP A 177 16.06 8.26 -6.27
CA ASP A 177 17.10 7.23 -6.49
C ASP A 177 17.24 6.21 -5.35
N TRP A 178 16.83 6.54 -4.12
CA TRP A 178 17.04 5.62 -2.99
C TRP A 178 16.02 4.47 -2.94
N ALA A 179 14.77 4.70 -3.37
CA ALA A 179 13.71 3.70 -3.30
C ALA A 179 13.93 2.55 -4.30
N LEU A 180 14.57 2.85 -5.44
CA LEU A 180 15.05 1.85 -6.40
C LEU A 180 16.15 0.95 -5.80
N GLN A 181 16.96 1.53 -4.91
CA GLN A 181 18.12 0.89 -4.32
C GLN A 181 17.74 0.11 -3.06
N LEU A 182 16.58 0.43 -2.47
CA LEU A 182 16.04 -0.17 -1.27
C LEU A 182 14.53 -0.42 -1.41
N PRO A 183 14.10 -1.28 -2.36
CA PRO A 183 12.68 -1.56 -2.51
C PRO A 183 12.15 -2.18 -1.22
N LEU A 184 11.06 -1.64 -0.69
CA LEU A 184 10.44 -2.07 0.56
C LEU A 184 9.13 -2.81 0.29
N HIS A 185 9.08 -4.09 0.64
CA HIS A 185 7.89 -4.92 0.51
C HIS A 185 7.27 -5.21 1.88
N ALA A 186 5.95 -5.35 1.96
CA ALA A 186 5.27 -5.84 3.15
C ALA A 186 4.64 -7.20 2.84
N SER A 187 4.87 -8.18 3.70
CA SER A 187 4.28 -9.52 3.54
C SER A 187 4.10 -10.23 4.87
N MET A 188 3.20 -11.20 4.90
CA MET A 188 3.08 -12.10 6.05
C MET A 188 4.33 -12.96 6.17
N ARG A 189 4.86 -13.07 7.39
CA ARG A 189 5.91 -14.04 7.68
C ARG A 189 5.39 -15.44 7.34
N VAL A 190 6.19 -16.23 6.64
CA VAL A 190 5.83 -17.59 6.23
C VAL A 190 6.48 -18.62 7.17
N GLY A 191 5.75 -19.66 7.53
CA GLY A 191 6.27 -20.78 8.31
C GLY A 191 7.18 -21.70 7.49
N SER A 192 7.87 -22.63 8.14
CA SER A 192 8.71 -23.64 7.48
C SER A 192 7.97 -24.56 6.50
N ASN A 193 6.64 -24.56 6.57
CA ASN A 193 5.73 -25.29 5.67
C ASN A 193 5.22 -24.44 4.49
N GLY A 194 5.72 -23.21 4.32
CA GLY A 194 5.30 -22.32 3.23
C GLY A 194 3.92 -21.67 3.41
N LEU A 195 3.28 -21.84 4.58
CA LEU A 195 2.00 -21.18 4.90
C LEU A 195 2.22 -19.88 5.69
N PRO A 196 1.36 -18.86 5.52
CA PRO A 196 1.39 -17.67 6.36
C PRO A 196 1.38 -18.01 7.85
N ASN A 197 2.31 -17.42 8.60
CA ASN A 197 2.56 -17.63 10.01
C ASN A 197 2.37 -16.31 10.79
N GLY A 198 1.19 -15.71 10.64
CA GLY A 198 0.79 -14.48 11.29
C GLY A 198 -0.70 -14.18 11.11
N ASP A 199 -1.14 -13.06 11.68
CA ASP A 199 -2.51 -12.58 11.62
C ASP A 199 -2.62 -11.47 10.56
N GLU A 200 -3.26 -11.74 9.42
CA GLU A 200 -3.53 -10.73 8.37
C GLU A 200 -4.51 -9.66 8.83
N MET A 201 -5.45 -10.06 9.70
CA MET A 201 -6.49 -9.23 10.29
C MET A 201 -6.43 -9.37 11.81
N LEU A 202 -6.96 -8.39 12.54
CA LEU A 202 -7.00 -8.43 14.00
C LEU A 202 -7.70 -9.70 14.46
N ARG A 203 -6.98 -10.53 15.20
CA ARG A 203 -7.56 -11.72 15.82
C ARG A 203 -7.97 -11.43 17.26
N VAL A 204 -9.25 -11.52 17.56
CA VAL A 204 -9.79 -11.35 18.91
C VAL A 204 -9.95 -12.73 19.57
N VAL A 205 -9.12 -12.99 20.57
CA VAL A 205 -9.10 -14.25 21.32
C VAL A 205 -9.97 -14.08 22.57
N ARG A 206 -11.27 -14.36 22.43
CA ARG A 206 -12.22 -14.40 23.55
C ARG A 206 -12.04 -15.69 24.35
N ARG A 207 -12.33 -15.63 25.65
CA ARG A 207 -12.25 -16.79 26.57
C ARG A 207 -13.10 -17.99 26.12
N GLY A 208 -14.26 -17.72 25.49
CA GLY A 208 -15.15 -18.76 24.96
C GLY A 208 -14.60 -19.49 23.72
N HIS A 209 -13.57 -18.95 23.05
CA HIS A 209 -12.95 -19.58 21.89
C HIS A 209 -11.93 -20.67 22.27
N THR A 210 -11.48 -20.67 23.53
CA THR A 210 -10.68 -21.73 24.15
C THR A 210 -11.58 -22.86 24.64
N GLY A 211 -11.94 -23.80 23.76
CA GLY A 211 -12.61 -25.03 24.18
C GLY A 211 -11.71 -25.87 25.10
N ALA A 212 -12.12 -26.08 26.35
CA ALA A 212 -11.75 -27.10 27.35
C ALA A 212 -10.29 -27.59 27.55
N VAL A 213 -9.28 -27.20 26.76
CA VAL A 213 -7.97 -27.90 26.72
C VAL A 213 -6.79 -27.04 27.17
N VAL A 214 -6.95 -25.74 27.46
CA VAL A 214 -5.82 -24.85 27.80
C VAL A 214 -5.95 -24.29 29.22
N GLY A 215 -6.34 -25.12 30.19
CA GLY A 215 -6.46 -24.70 31.60
C GLY A 215 -5.15 -24.67 32.41
N LEU A 216 -4.03 -25.19 31.87
CA LEU A 216 -2.87 -25.56 32.72
C LEU A 216 -1.52 -24.92 32.37
N GLN A 217 -1.38 -24.15 31.28
CA GLN A 217 -0.05 -23.70 30.81
C GLN A 217 0.20 -22.18 30.86
N ILE A 218 -0.77 -21.35 31.26
CA ILE A 218 -0.65 -19.89 31.12
C ILE A 218 0.12 -19.20 32.27
N ALA A 219 0.39 -19.90 33.38
CA ALA A 219 1.10 -19.30 34.52
C ALA A 219 2.64 -19.28 34.40
N THR A 220 3.24 -20.09 33.52
CA THR A 220 4.70 -20.36 33.58
C THR A 220 5.54 -19.63 32.54
N SER A 221 4.98 -19.16 31.42
CA SER A 221 5.77 -18.55 30.33
C SER A 221 5.89 -17.03 30.40
N LEU A 222 5.11 -16.36 31.26
CA LEU A 222 5.06 -14.89 31.32
C LEU A 222 6.18 -14.25 32.18
N PHE A 223 7.01 -15.04 32.86
CA PHE A 223 8.11 -14.54 33.70
C PHE A 223 9.53 -14.87 33.21
N ALA A 224 9.69 -15.61 32.11
CA ALA A 224 11.02 -15.94 31.60
C ALA A 224 11.57 -14.82 30.71
N ARG A 225 12.22 -13.83 31.35
CA ARG A 225 13.13 -12.90 30.68
C ARG A 225 14.23 -13.69 29.96
N GLY A 226 14.25 -13.60 28.63
CA GLY A 226 15.42 -13.92 27.81
C GLY A 226 15.89 -15.37 27.88
N ILE A 227 15.24 -16.26 27.15
CA ILE A 227 15.79 -17.44 26.46
C ILE A 227 14.64 -17.93 25.57
N ALA A 228 14.94 -18.33 24.34
CA ALA A 228 13.97 -18.88 23.40
C ALA A 228 13.21 -20.06 24.04
N VAL A 229 11.95 -19.82 24.45
CA VAL A 229 11.04 -20.84 24.95
C VAL A 229 9.82 -20.84 24.04
N SER A 230 9.73 -21.91 23.26
CA SER A 230 8.61 -22.38 22.46
C SER A 230 7.35 -21.51 22.55
N SER A 231 7.21 -20.61 21.57
CA SER A 231 5.96 -19.95 21.23
C SER A 231 4.83 -20.96 21.26
N PHE A 232 3.76 -20.66 22.02
CA PHE A 232 2.47 -21.33 21.88
C PHE A 232 2.19 -21.57 20.39
N GLY A 233 1.94 -22.83 20.01
CA GLY A 233 1.55 -23.14 18.65
C GLY A 233 0.26 -22.39 18.33
N LYS A 234 0.30 -21.51 17.32
CA LYS A 234 -0.82 -20.63 16.90
C LYS A 234 -2.14 -21.38 16.63
N GLY A 235 -2.12 -22.71 16.54
CA GLY A 235 -3.32 -23.56 16.46
C GLY A 235 -4.09 -23.76 17.77
N GLN A 236 -3.58 -23.32 18.93
CA GLN A 236 -4.21 -23.60 20.24
C GLN A 236 -5.13 -22.50 20.78
N LEU A 237 -5.03 -21.26 20.29
CA LEU A 237 -5.93 -20.17 20.67
C LEU A 237 -6.70 -19.70 19.43
N LYS A 238 -7.82 -20.37 19.15
CA LYS A 238 -8.76 -19.94 18.11
C LYS A 238 -9.31 -18.57 18.52
N GLY A 239 -9.33 -17.63 17.59
CA GLY A 239 -9.87 -16.29 17.80
C GLY A 239 -10.72 -15.90 16.60
N GLU A 240 -11.57 -14.91 16.77
CA GLU A 240 -12.39 -14.34 15.70
C GLU A 240 -11.55 -13.33 14.90
N LYS A 241 -11.59 -13.41 13.57
CA LYS A 241 -10.88 -12.46 12.71
C LYS A 241 -11.79 -11.26 12.44
N MET A 242 -11.30 -10.05 12.71
CA MET A 242 -12.02 -8.81 12.44
C MET A 242 -11.63 -8.27 11.07
N GLU A 243 -12.46 -8.55 10.07
CA GLU A 243 -12.18 -8.17 8.66
C GLU A 243 -12.10 -6.64 8.44
N ALA A 244 -12.64 -5.83 9.34
CA ALA A 244 -12.54 -4.37 9.26
C ALA A 244 -11.20 -3.82 9.82
N VAL A 245 -10.39 -4.64 10.49
CA VAL A 245 -9.16 -4.19 11.17
C VAL A 245 -7.98 -5.01 10.68
N GLY A 246 -7.39 -4.60 9.56
CA GLY A 246 -6.18 -5.22 9.01
C GLY A 246 -4.96 -5.10 9.92
N ASN A 247 -3.97 -5.95 9.68
CA ASN A 247 -2.68 -5.86 10.35
C ASN A 247 -1.93 -4.59 9.91
N PRO A 248 -1.45 -3.76 10.86
CA PRO A 248 -0.81 -2.49 10.54
C PRO A 248 0.50 -2.61 9.76
N GLY A 249 1.07 -3.82 9.68
CA GLY A 249 2.28 -4.09 8.90
C GLY A 249 2.17 -3.78 7.40
N TYR A 250 0.98 -3.90 6.80
CA TYR A 250 0.80 -3.72 5.35
C TYR A 250 0.95 -2.27 4.90
N GLN A 251 0.32 -1.35 5.63
CA GLN A 251 0.29 0.07 5.29
C GLN A 251 1.03 0.89 6.34
N LEU A 252 0.51 0.98 7.57
CA LEU A 252 1.04 1.88 8.60
C LEU A 252 2.53 1.66 8.90
N GLN A 253 2.96 0.41 9.06
CA GLN A 253 4.37 0.11 9.35
C GLN A 253 5.27 0.35 8.14
N ARG A 254 4.84 -0.08 6.95
CA ARG A 254 5.58 0.11 5.70
C ARG A 254 5.81 1.60 5.45
N ASP A 255 4.75 2.40 5.57
CA ASP A 255 4.80 3.84 5.30
C ASP A 255 5.68 4.55 6.34
N ALA A 256 5.57 4.16 7.61
CA ALA A 256 6.45 4.67 8.67
C ALA A 256 7.93 4.32 8.43
N VAL A 257 8.24 3.09 7.97
CA VAL A 257 9.61 2.68 7.64
C VAL A 257 10.14 3.46 6.42
N ASN A 258 9.33 3.60 5.37
CA ASN A 258 9.68 4.40 4.19
C ASN A 258 9.97 5.86 4.55
N ALA A 259 9.17 6.46 5.43
CA ALA A 259 9.42 7.82 5.92
C ALA A 259 10.79 7.95 6.62
N ARG A 260 11.20 6.94 7.39
CA ARG A 260 12.52 6.91 8.06
C ARG A 260 13.66 6.72 7.07
N LEU A 261 13.51 5.84 6.09
CA LEU A 261 14.49 5.64 5.01
C LEU A 261 14.69 6.94 4.21
N LYS A 262 13.59 7.56 3.76
CA LYS A 262 13.63 8.84 3.03
C LYS A 262 14.35 9.91 3.82
N SER A 263 13.98 10.08 5.08
CA SER A 263 14.59 11.07 5.98
C SER A 263 16.10 10.82 6.14
N TYR A 264 16.51 9.56 6.35
CA TYR A 264 17.89 9.18 6.54
C TYR A 264 18.76 9.45 5.31
N PHE A 265 18.35 8.98 4.12
CA PHE A 265 19.15 9.12 2.89
C PHE A 265 19.11 10.53 2.30
N THR A 266 18.08 11.31 2.60
CA THR A 266 18.10 12.75 2.30
C THR A 266 19.22 13.46 3.08
N GLY A 267 19.47 13.05 4.32
CA GLY A 267 20.57 13.58 5.15
C GLY A 267 21.93 12.94 4.88
N HIS A 268 21.96 11.71 4.37
CA HIS A 268 23.16 10.90 4.17
C HIS A 268 23.16 10.27 2.76
N PRO A 269 23.26 11.07 1.69
CA PRO A 269 23.21 10.55 0.31
C PRO A 269 24.35 9.58 0.00
N ALA A 270 25.51 9.71 0.65
CA ALA A 270 26.67 8.83 0.49
C ALA A 270 26.51 7.45 1.18
N ALA A 271 25.51 7.29 2.05
CA ALA A 271 25.16 6.02 2.67
C ALA A 271 24.35 5.10 1.75
N LEU A 272 23.85 5.61 0.62
CA LEU A 272 23.03 4.83 -0.31
C LEU A 272 23.78 3.61 -0.83
N PRO A 273 23.16 2.41 -0.79
CA PRO A 273 23.79 1.23 -1.35
C PRO A 273 23.87 1.36 -2.87
N VAL A 274 25.04 1.01 -3.42
CA VAL A 274 25.26 1.01 -4.89
C VAL A 274 24.48 -0.11 -5.57
N ASP A 275 24.40 -1.28 -4.92
CA ASP A 275 23.62 -2.42 -5.39
C ASP A 275 22.23 -2.43 -4.72
N PRO A 276 21.15 -2.73 -5.47
CA PRO A 276 19.82 -2.86 -4.89
C PRO A 276 19.79 -3.86 -3.74
N PHE A 277 19.16 -3.47 -2.64
CA PHE A 277 19.05 -4.24 -1.43
C PHE A 277 17.59 -4.25 -0.94
N PRO A 278 16.80 -5.29 -1.30
CA PRO A 278 15.39 -5.32 -0.95
C PRO A 278 15.20 -5.45 0.57
N LEU A 279 14.40 -4.55 1.11
CA LEU A 279 13.93 -4.57 2.49
C LEU A 279 12.51 -5.13 2.55
N GLN A 280 12.17 -5.72 3.70
CA GLN A 280 10.89 -6.34 3.94
C GLN A 280 10.35 -5.93 5.31
N VAL A 281 9.04 -5.71 5.37
CA VAL A 281 8.23 -5.66 6.58
C VAL A 281 7.50 -7.00 6.68
N LEU A 282 8.04 -7.89 7.51
CA LEU A 282 7.52 -9.22 7.73
C LEU A 282 6.59 -9.24 8.94
N MET A 283 5.32 -9.43 8.66
CA MET A 283 4.23 -9.28 9.60
C MET A 283 3.99 -10.60 10.33
N SER A 284 3.85 -10.55 11.66
CA SER A 284 3.52 -11.74 12.46
C SER A 284 2.24 -11.52 13.25
N ASP A 285 2.33 -11.00 14.46
CA ASP A 285 1.23 -11.06 15.41
C ASP A 285 0.41 -9.77 15.31
N TRP A 286 -0.91 -9.93 15.27
CA TRP A 286 -1.87 -8.83 15.38
C TRP A 286 -3.14 -9.36 16.03
N LEU A 287 -3.13 -9.35 17.37
CA LEU A 287 -4.19 -9.97 18.14
C LEU A 287 -4.52 -9.22 19.42
N LEU A 288 -5.79 -9.34 19.80
CA LEU A 288 -6.32 -8.92 21.08
C LEU A 288 -6.56 -10.16 21.94
N VAL A 289 -5.96 -10.24 23.12
CA VAL A 289 -6.03 -11.44 23.98
C VAL A 289 -6.13 -11.07 25.45
N TYR A 290 -6.87 -11.86 26.22
CA TYR A 290 -6.98 -11.67 27.67
C TYR A 290 -5.66 -11.98 28.38
N GLN A 291 -5.34 -11.25 29.46
CA GLN A 291 -4.08 -11.44 30.19
C GLN A 291 -4.03 -12.71 31.05
N SER A 292 -5.17 -13.17 31.56
CA SER A 292 -5.23 -14.31 32.48
C SER A 292 -6.50 -15.11 32.26
N LEU A 293 -6.42 -16.45 32.30
CA LEU A 293 -7.59 -17.33 32.31
C LEU A 293 -8.32 -17.40 33.66
N ALA A 294 -7.63 -17.07 34.75
CA ALA A 294 -8.11 -17.33 36.11
C ALA A 294 -9.14 -16.29 36.60
N ASP A 295 -9.12 -15.09 36.01
CA ASP A 295 -9.98 -13.99 36.40
C ASP A 295 -10.81 -13.55 35.19
N THR A 296 -12.14 -13.60 35.33
CA THR A 296 -13.10 -13.27 34.26
C THR A 296 -13.13 -11.77 33.94
N THR A 297 -12.53 -10.93 34.78
CA THR A 297 -12.46 -9.48 34.63
C THR A 297 -11.09 -8.99 34.17
N SER A 298 -10.12 -9.88 33.95
CA SER A 298 -8.77 -9.46 33.54
C SER A 298 -8.82 -8.71 32.20
N PRO A 299 -8.04 -7.62 32.07
CA PRO A 299 -8.03 -6.82 30.86
C PRO A 299 -7.50 -7.60 29.66
N TYR A 300 -7.77 -7.06 28.48
CA TYR A 300 -7.23 -7.53 27.21
C TYR A 300 -6.03 -6.67 26.85
N GLU A 301 -5.06 -7.33 26.23
CA GLU A 301 -3.88 -6.68 25.69
C GLU A 301 -3.81 -6.84 24.18
N LEU A 302 -3.47 -5.75 23.51
CA LEU A 302 -3.20 -5.73 22.09
C LEU A 302 -1.72 -6.08 21.87
N ARG A 303 -1.47 -7.14 21.10
CA ARG A 303 -0.14 -7.61 20.76
C ARG A 303 0.13 -7.41 19.28
N TYR A 304 1.29 -6.83 19.00
CA TYR A 304 1.81 -6.62 17.65
C TYR A 304 3.26 -7.11 17.58
N ALA A 305 3.60 -7.81 16.51
CA ALA A 305 4.98 -8.20 16.23
C ALA A 305 5.29 -8.12 14.74
N VAL A 306 6.42 -7.48 14.42
CA VAL A 306 6.89 -7.27 13.06
C VAL A 306 8.41 -7.42 13.00
N THR A 307 8.91 -7.87 11.86
CA THR A 307 10.34 -7.84 11.55
C THR A 307 10.57 -6.93 10.37
N ILE A 308 11.55 -6.04 10.48
CA ILE A 308 11.90 -5.11 9.42
C ILE A 308 13.35 -5.42 9.02
N GLY A 309 13.58 -5.73 7.76
CA GLY A 309 14.92 -6.15 7.33
C GLY A 309 15.00 -6.87 5.99
N GLY A 310 16.18 -7.36 5.65
CA GLY A 310 16.45 -8.08 4.41
C GLY A 310 17.77 -8.83 4.42
N GLU A 311 18.02 -9.61 3.36
CA GLU A 311 19.26 -10.37 3.18
C GLU A 311 20.15 -9.72 2.12
N ARG A 312 21.37 -9.31 2.49
CA ARG A 312 22.33 -8.75 1.53
C ARG A 312 22.85 -9.89 0.65
N SER A 313 22.29 -10.06 -0.55
CA SER A 313 22.86 -10.97 -1.54
C SER A 313 24.03 -10.26 -2.24
N GLY A 314 25.23 -10.83 -2.18
CA GLY A 314 26.40 -10.33 -2.90
C GLY A 314 26.72 -11.20 -4.11
N LEU A 315 27.07 -10.59 -5.25
CA LEU A 315 27.55 -11.28 -6.47
C LEU A 315 28.82 -12.13 -6.23
N LEU A 316 29.53 -11.86 -5.13
CA LEU A 316 30.67 -12.63 -4.64
C LEU A 316 30.29 -13.23 -3.28
N LYS A 317 30.62 -14.51 -3.06
CA LYS A 317 30.32 -15.35 -1.89
C LYS A 317 30.82 -14.82 -0.52
N ARG A 318 30.63 -13.54 -0.20
CA ARG A 318 30.67 -13.03 1.17
C ARG A 318 29.35 -13.44 1.82
N LYS A 319 29.41 -14.02 3.01
CA LYS A 319 28.24 -14.47 3.77
C LYS A 319 27.19 -13.35 3.77
N ALA A 320 25.96 -13.65 3.35
CA ALA A 320 24.84 -12.74 3.53
C ALA A 320 24.77 -12.35 5.00
N SER A 321 24.93 -11.07 5.31
CA SER A 321 24.71 -10.55 6.65
C SER A 321 23.26 -10.09 6.71
N PRO A 322 22.38 -10.79 7.45
CA PRO A 322 21.00 -10.34 7.61
C PRO A 322 21.01 -9.03 8.37
N VAL A 323 20.31 -8.01 7.86
CA VAL A 323 19.98 -6.81 8.62
C VAL A 323 18.51 -6.93 8.99
N ASN A 324 18.25 -7.44 10.18
CA ASN A 324 16.90 -7.70 10.66
C ASN A 324 16.72 -7.05 12.02
N LEU A 325 15.61 -6.34 12.17
CA LEU A 325 15.11 -5.84 13.44
C LEU A 325 13.80 -6.53 13.75
N ASP A 326 13.77 -7.31 14.82
CA ASP A 326 12.52 -7.76 15.41
C ASP A 326 11.97 -6.66 16.33
N CYS A 327 10.71 -6.28 16.12
CA CYS A 327 10.03 -5.31 16.95
C CYS A 327 8.71 -5.88 17.49
N ALA A 328 8.60 -5.88 18.83
CA ALA A 328 7.38 -6.14 19.55
C ALA A 328 7.19 -5.01 20.59
N PRO A 329 6.34 -4.01 20.31
CA PRO A 329 6.04 -2.95 21.25
C PRO A 329 5.47 -3.47 22.56
N THR A 330 5.58 -2.66 23.61
CA THR A 330 4.95 -3.00 24.90
C THR A 330 3.44 -3.13 24.71
N PRO A 331 2.82 -4.28 25.06
CA PRO A 331 1.38 -4.47 24.93
C PRO A 331 0.60 -3.42 25.74
N ARG A 332 -0.38 -2.79 25.10
CA ARG A 332 -1.32 -1.86 25.72
C ARG A 332 -2.49 -2.66 26.25
N THR A 333 -3.02 -2.24 27.39
CA THR A 333 -4.09 -2.94 28.10
C THR A 333 -5.33 -2.09 28.22
N ALA A 334 -6.50 -2.66 27.96
CA ALA A 334 -7.80 -2.05 28.21
C ALA A 334 -8.86 -3.16 28.40
N SER A 335 -10.08 -2.80 28.81
CA SER A 335 -11.18 -3.77 28.78
C SER A 335 -11.53 -4.14 27.33
N LEU A 336 -12.19 -5.29 27.13
CA LEU A 336 -12.59 -5.71 25.79
C LEU A 336 -13.57 -4.71 25.16
N GLU A 337 -14.51 -4.21 25.96
CA GLU A 337 -15.49 -3.21 25.53
C GLU A 337 -14.82 -1.92 25.08
N GLN A 338 -13.75 -1.49 25.78
CA GLN A 338 -12.98 -0.31 25.39
C GLN A 338 -12.21 -0.52 24.08
N TRP A 339 -11.69 -1.72 23.85
CA TRP A 339 -11.02 -2.05 22.60
C TRP A 339 -11.98 -2.12 21.41
N GLU A 340 -13.20 -2.61 21.63
CA GLU A 340 -14.23 -2.76 20.58
C GLU A 340 -15.03 -1.47 20.32
N ALA A 341 -15.00 -0.53 21.27
CA ALA A 341 -15.72 0.73 21.17
C ALA A 341 -15.36 1.53 19.90
N ASN A 342 -16.37 2.20 19.34
CA ASN A 342 -16.25 3.08 18.19
C ASN A 342 -15.54 2.42 16.99
N ASP A 343 -15.94 1.18 16.67
CA ASP A 343 -15.33 0.39 15.59
C ASP A 343 -13.80 0.27 15.77
N TYR A 344 -13.39 -0.22 16.94
CA TYR A 344 -12.00 -0.45 17.27
C TYR A 344 -11.10 0.79 17.19
N ALA A 345 -11.62 1.97 17.52
CA ALA A 345 -10.87 3.22 17.46
C ALA A 345 -9.56 3.17 18.29
N LEU A 346 -9.60 2.59 19.48
CA LEU A 346 -8.43 2.44 20.35
C LEU A 346 -7.38 1.49 19.74
N VAL A 347 -7.82 0.43 19.04
CA VAL A 347 -6.91 -0.47 18.32
C VAL A 347 -6.23 0.26 17.17
N LYS A 348 -6.97 1.05 16.40
CA LYS A 348 -6.44 1.85 15.28
C LYS A 348 -5.44 2.92 15.76
N GLU A 349 -5.70 3.55 16.91
CA GLU A 349 -4.75 4.46 17.56
C GLU A 349 -3.47 3.73 18.00
N ALA A 350 -3.62 2.59 18.67
CA ALA A 350 -2.49 1.79 19.12
C ALA A 350 -1.66 1.24 17.95
N ALA A 351 -2.30 0.82 16.85
CA ALA A 351 -1.66 0.40 15.61
C ALA A 351 -0.71 1.47 15.04
N ARG A 352 -1.16 2.74 15.02
CA ARG A 352 -0.34 3.87 14.56
C ARG A 352 0.86 4.06 15.48
N ALA A 353 0.65 4.11 16.78
CA ALA A 353 1.72 4.31 17.75
C ALA A 353 2.75 3.16 17.76
N TYR A 354 2.30 1.92 17.62
CA TYR A 354 3.17 0.75 17.48
C TYR A 354 4.01 0.79 16.20
N SER A 355 3.40 1.21 15.09
CA SER A 355 4.10 1.35 13.81
C SER A 355 5.19 2.41 13.88
N GLU A 356 4.88 3.55 14.49
CA GLU A 356 5.82 4.65 14.74
C GLU A 356 6.97 4.25 15.67
N GLU A 357 6.68 3.53 16.76
CA GLU A 357 7.69 3.02 17.70
C GLU A 357 8.66 2.06 17.00
N CYS A 358 8.13 1.09 16.24
CA CYS A 358 8.96 0.14 15.50
C CYS A 358 9.77 0.81 14.39
N ALA A 359 9.20 1.80 13.70
CA ALA A 359 9.93 2.58 12.70
C ALA A 359 11.03 3.43 13.33
N ALA A 360 10.83 3.98 14.53
CA ALA A 360 11.87 4.70 15.27
C ALA A 360 13.04 3.78 15.64
N LYS A 361 12.75 2.60 16.20
CA LYS A 361 13.76 1.57 16.49
C LYS A 361 14.52 1.13 15.24
N PHE A 362 13.83 1.02 14.11
CA PHE A 362 14.45 0.75 12.81
C PHE A 362 15.39 1.89 12.38
N ALA A 363 14.97 3.14 12.53
CA ALA A 363 15.78 4.30 12.17
C ALA A 363 17.11 4.35 12.94
N GLU A 364 17.11 3.90 14.20
CA GLU A 364 18.33 3.77 15.02
C GLU A 364 19.35 2.78 14.42
N GLN A 365 18.91 1.80 13.64
CA GLN A 365 19.79 0.81 13.00
C GLN A 365 20.38 1.30 11.68
N LEU A 366 19.80 2.34 11.06
CA LEU A 366 20.18 2.80 9.72
C LEU A 366 21.66 3.15 9.58
N PRO A 367 22.30 3.90 10.51
CA PRO A 367 23.73 4.22 10.40
C PRO A 367 24.64 2.98 10.43
N GLN A 368 24.24 1.93 11.13
CA GLN A 368 25.00 0.68 11.18
C GLN A 368 24.82 -0.14 9.89
N TRP A 369 23.60 -0.19 9.36
CA TRP A 369 23.26 -0.98 8.17
C TRP A 369 23.74 -0.32 6.87
N PHE A 370 23.70 1.01 6.85
CA PHE A 370 24.05 1.87 5.73
C PHE A 370 25.00 2.98 6.21
N PRO A 371 26.27 2.67 6.51
CA PRO A 371 27.21 3.69 6.96
C PRO A 371 27.63 4.61 5.79
N ASP A 372 27.88 5.88 6.09
CA ASP A 372 28.48 6.81 5.13
C ASP A 372 29.87 6.34 4.72
N ARG A 373 30.05 6.08 3.42
CA ARG A 373 31.29 5.51 2.89
C ARG A 373 32.49 6.44 3.00
N GLU A 374 32.27 7.75 2.99
CA GLU A 374 33.34 8.76 3.15
C GLU A 374 33.87 8.83 4.59
N ALA A 375 33.01 8.66 5.60
CA ALA A 375 33.41 8.66 7.00
C ALA A 375 34.24 7.41 7.39
N VAL A 376 33.96 6.27 6.76
CA VAL A 376 34.71 5.01 6.96
C VAL A 376 36.10 5.07 6.31
N ALA A 377 36.25 5.81 5.21
CA ALA A 377 37.54 6.00 4.54
C ALA A 377 38.47 6.97 5.30
N ALA A 378 37.94 7.91 6.08
CA ALA A 378 38.71 8.84 6.90
C ALA A 378 39.18 8.27 8.26
N SER A 379 38.70 7.07 8.63
CA SER A 379 38.97 6.41 9.92
C SER A 379 39.93 5.22 9.81
N ASN A 380 40.42 4.92 8.60
CA ASN A 380 41.50 3.97 8.31
C ASN A 380 42.70 4.73 7.73
#